data_AF-A0A5B2XEM2-F1
#
_entry.id   AF-A0A5B2XEM2-F1
#
_cell.length_a   1.000
_cell.length_b   1.000
_cell.length_c   1.000
_cell.angle_alpha   90.00
_cell.angle_beta   90.00
_cell.angle_gamma   90.00
#
_symmetry.space_group_name_H-M   'P 1'
#
loop_
_entity.id
_entity.type
_entity.pdbx_description
1 polymer ?
#
loop_
_entity_poly.entity_id
_entity_poly.type
_entity_poly.pdbx_seq_one_letter_code
_entity_poly.pdbx_strand_id
1 'polypeptide(L)'
;MLSAPTETYDRLWSPVLETLRADALDCVQANLAAVADRHNGSGAHLALGSALRFETEPGQDGAPQVASSVPYRLAAAHDLLGLRVAKRFDDVDGAALRELVGEHGPLYVIADAHTLAWTPYAGQQHTEHTFLLSASDTVVDAYHDETPWGSCRPSVWRLSPTDFDAMVPSATVLLLATEPVTARPGALADNARALADAVPDIDAYLAANRGSDQLVLDVWLLGRSRLLHAAWLGGNAEADAHAGAWLALASQTYVAWRRAKRTGALPATVLDELARLLHEDVAMAGRLAAAEPVAAADDDLVRATVLAAIEDVLRLDESIVLAARTLRDLPNFNSFRLVDIIERVESQLNVELDADDLTPQALRDTDSLCAAFARRSA
;
A
#
# COMPACT_ATOMS: atom_id res chain seq x y z
N MET A 1 30.00 3.31 27.91
CA MET A 1 30.07 3.17 26.44
C MET A 1 28.96 2.22 26.07
N LEU A 2 28.07 2.61 25.16
CA LEU A 2 27.04 1.70 24.65
C LEU A 2 27.73 0.60 23.84
N SER A 3 27.31 -0.65 24.00
CA SER A 3 27.79 -1.72 23.11
C SER A 3 27.23 -1.51 21.71
N ALA A 4 28.01 -1.83 20.67
CA ALA A 4 27.50 -1.76 19.31
C ALA A 4 26.33 -2.76 19.13
N PRO A 5 25.21 -2.35 18.51
CA PRO A 5 24.13 -3.26 18.15
C PRO A 5 24.66 -4.43 17.33
N THR A 6 24.22 -5.66 17.66
CA THR A 6 24.58 -6.84 16.87
C THR A 6 23.43 -7.18 15.94
N GLU A 7 23.63 -6.97 14.64
CA GLU A 7 22.72 -7.47 13.62
C GLU A 7 22.60 -9.01 13.73
N THR A 8 21.39 -9.53 13.63
CA THR A 8 21.11 -10.94 13.80
C THR A 8 20.05 -11.43 12.82
N TYR A 9 19.96 -12.75 12.68
CA TYR A 9 18.88 -13.40 11.96
C TYR A 9 17.79 -13.82 12.93
N ASP A 10 16.57 -13.32 12.70
CA ASP A 10 15.38 -13.76 13.42
C ASP A 10 14.50 -14.60 12.51
N ARG A 11 14.12 -15.79 12.97
CA ARG A 11 13.37 -16.76 12.16
C ARG A 11 11.96 -16.29 11.79
N LEU A 12 11.40 -15.33 12.52
CA LEU A 12 10.07 -14.79 12.27
C LEU A 12 10.15 -13.53 11.40
N TRP A 13 11.11 -12.65 11.69
CA TRP A 13 11.15 -11.33 11.06
C TRP A 13 12.07 -11.24 9.85
N SER A 14 13.23 -11.90 9.84
CA SER A 14 14.16 -11.81 8.71
C SER A 14 13.52 -12.24 7.37
N PRO A 15 12.75 -13.35 7.29
CA PRO A 15 12.04 -13.70 6.04
C PRO A 15 11.01 -12.66 5.59
N VAL A 16 10.34 -11.99 6.54
CA VAL A 16 9.39 -10.91 6.22
C VAL A 16 10.15 -9.76 5.57
N LEU A 17 11.23 -9.30 6.23
CA LEU A 17 12.05 -8.18 5.76
C LEU A 17 12.67 -8.42 4.37
N GLU A 18 13.05 -9.67 4.05
CA GLU A 18 13.62 -10.03 2.74
C GLU A 18 12.64 -9.86 1.57
N THR A 19 11.33 -9.94 1.83
CA THR A 19 10.30 -9.85 0.79
C THR A 19 9.63 -8.47 0.68
N LEU A 20 9.90 -7.57 1.64
CA LEU A 20 9.35 -6.23 1.62
C LEU A 20 9.93 -5.40 0.48
N ARG A 21 9.06 -4.64 -0.20
CA ARG A 21 9.47 -3.49 -1.03
C ARG A 21 9.84 -2.30 -0.15
N ALA A 22 10.78 -2.54 0.78
CA ALA A 22 11.24 -1.55 1.73
C ALA A 22 11.77 -0.30 1.01
N ASP A 23 12.41 -0.45 -0.16
CA ASP A 23 12.86 0.61 -1.06
C ASP A 23 11.75 1.58 -1.51
N ALA A 24 10.50 1.16 -1.46
CA ALA A 24 9.33 1.94 -1.87
C ALA A 24 8.53 2.56 -0.69
N LEU A 25 9.01 2.43 0.55
CA LEU A 25 8.28 2.80 1.77
C LEU A 25 9.09 3.73 2.67
N ASP A 26 8.50 4.81 3.19
CA ASP A 26 9.16 5.60 4.25
C ASP A 26 9.30 4.82 5.58
N CYS A 27 9.97 5.39 6.58
CA CYS A 27 10.25 4.69 7.84
C CYS A 27 8.97 4.26 8.57
N VAL A 28 7.90 5.05 8.51
CA VAL A 28 6.62 4.76 9.16
C VAL A 28 5.94 3.60 8.42
N GLN A 29 5.83 3.73 7.09
CA GLN A 29 5.20 2.73 6.23
C GLN A 29 5.95 1.39 6.23
N ALA A 30 7.29 1.39 6.24
CA ALA A 30 8.08 0.17 6.17
C ALA A 30 7.82 -0.76 7.36
N ASN A 31 7.75 -0.20 8.58
CA ASN A 31 7.48 -1.00 9.77
C ASN A 31 6.01 -1.43 9.87
N LEU A 32 5.06 -0.63 9.37
CA LEU A 32 3.66 -1.04 9.23
C LEU A 32 3.50 -2.18 8.21
N ALA A 33 4.22 -2.08 7.08
CA ALA A 33 4.29 -3.11 6.06
C ALA A 33 4.83 -4.43 6.61
N ALA A 34 5.87 -4.40 7.44
CA ALA A 34 6.39 -5.59 8.11
C ALA A 34 5.33 -6.26 9.00
N VAL A 35 4.56 -5.47 9.76
CA VAL A 35 3.46 -5.99 10.58
C VAL A 35 2.36 -6.59 9.70
N ALA A 36 1.97 -5.92 8.62
CA ALA A 36 0.95 -6.42 7.69
C ALA A 36 1.38 -7.75 7.05
N ASP A 37 2.59 -7.83 6.50
CA ASP A 37 3.09 -9.05 5.85
C ASP A 37 3.20 -10.22 6.84
N ARG A 38 3.57 -9.93 8.09
CA ARG A 38 3.65 -10.96 9.14
C ARG A 38 2.30 -11.59 9.46
N HIS A 39 1.20 -10.85 9.31
CA HIS A 39 -0.15 -11.29 9.67
C HIS A 39 -0.96 -11.78 8.47
N ASN A 40 -0.86 -11.08 7.34
CA ASN A 40 -1.68 -11.29 6.14
C ASN A 40 -0.92 -12.03 5.02
N GLY A 41 0.36 -12.33 5.22
CA GLY A 41 1.22 -13.01 4.25
C GLY A 41 2.08 -12.05 3.43
N SER A 42 3.13 -12.60 2.82
CA SER A 42 4.09 -11.83 2.02
C SER A 42 3.38 -11.08 0.88
N GLY A 43 3.72 -9.79 0.73
CA GLY A 43 3.15 -8.92 -0.30
C GLY A 43 1.87 -8.18 0.13
N ALA A 44 1.33 -8.42 1.32
CA ALA A 44 0.18 -7.68 1.83
C ALA A 44 0.41 -6.17 1.86
N HIS A 45 1.65 -5.74 2.17
CA HIS A 45 2.07 -4.34 2.15
C HIS A 45 1.88 -3.63 0.80
N LEU A 46 1.87 -4.37 -0.32
CA LEU A 46 1.67 -3.77 -1.64
C LEU A 46 0.29 -3.10 -1.77
N ALA A 47 -0.68 -3.45 -0.93
CA ALA A 47 -1.97 -2.75 -0.88
C ALA A 47 -1.83 -1.25 -0.52
N LEU A 48 -0.75 -0.83 0.16
CA LEU A 48 -0.44 0.59 0.34
C LEU A 48 -0.20 1.33 -0.99
N GLY A 49 0.25 0.61 -2.02
CA GLY A 49 0.44 1.15 -3.38
C GLY A 49 -0.86 1.28 -4.17
N SER A 50 -1.97 0.72 -3.70
CA SER A 50 -3.25 0.82 -4.41
C SER A 50 -3.82 2.23 -4.45
N ALA A 51 -3.46 3.08 -3.47
CA ALA A 51 -3.89 4.47 -3.39
C ALA A 51 -2.78 5.40 -3.94
N LEU A 52 -2.93 5.81 -5.20
CA LEU A 52 -2.09 6.85 -5.80
C LEU A 52 -2.77 8.21 -5.60
N ARG A 53 -2.14 9.07 -4.79
CA ARG A 53 -2.69 10.36 -4.33
C ARG A 53 -1.63 11.46 -4.39
N PHE A 54 -2.10 12.70 -4.45
CA PHE A 54 -1.33 13.89 -4.13
C PHE A 54 -2.09 14.67 -3.06
N GLU A 55 -1.63 14.57 -1.83
CA GLU A 55 -2.22 15.23 -0.68
C GLU A 55 -1.13 16.01 0.05
N THR A 56 -1.49 17.16 0.63
CA THR A 56 -0.55 18.03 1.32
C THR A 56 -1.00 18.31 2.75
N GLU A 57 -0.03 18.42 3.64
CA GLU A 57 -0.20 18.92 5.02
C GLU A 57 0.49 20.29 5.15
N PRO A 58 0.10 21.14 6.11
CA PRO A 58 0.86 22.34 6.40
C PRO A 58 2.22 21.98 7.04
N GLY A 59 3.30 22.50 6.46
CA GLY A 59 4.64 22.42 7.02
C GLY A 59 4.84 23.37 8.21
N GLN A 60 6.03 23.32 8.82
CA GLN A 60 6.36 24.15 10.00
C GLN A 60 6.27 25.66 9.74
N ASP A 61 6.55 26.08 8.51
CA ASP A 61 6.45 27.46 8.04
C ASP A 61 5.06 27.79 7.44
N GLY A 62 4.13 26.83 7.49
CA GLY A 62 2.81 26.93 6.88
C GLY A 62 2.78 26.67 5.38
N ALA A 63 3.92 26.46 4.72
CA ALA A 63 3.94 26.07 3.32
C ALA A 63 3.43 24.62 3.16
N PRO A 64 2.68 24.30 2.10
CA PRO A 64 2.23 22.94 1.84
C PRO A 64 3.44 22.01 1.61
N GLN A 65 3.42 20.86 2.26
CA GLN A 65 4.37 19.76 2.09
C GLN A 65 3.59 18.47 1.77
N VAL A 66 4.24 17.49 1.15
CA VAL A 66 3.58 16.20 0.84
C VAL A 66 3.17 15.53 2.14
N ALA A 67 1.92 15.06 2.22
CA ALA A 67 1.37 14.43 3.42
C ALA A 67 2.16 13.16 3.78
N SER A 68 2.75 13.15 4.98
CA SER A 68 3.58 12.04 5.47
C SER A 68 3.64 11.97 6.98
N SER A 69 2.77 12.69 7.70
CA SER A 69 2.71 12.60 9.15
C SER A 69 2.41 11.18 9.64
N VAL A 70 2.85 10.85 10.86
CA VAL A 70 2.52 9.56 11.47
C VAL A 70 1.00 9.31 11.50
N PRO A 71 0.14 10.26 11.91
CA PRO A 71 -1.31 10.08 11.83
C PRO A 71 -1.82 9.76 10.42
N TYR A 72 -1.30 10.45 9.39
CA TYR A 72 -1.67 10.20 8.01
C TYR A 72 -1.30 8.78 7.56
N ARG A 73 -0.08 8.32 7.88
CA ARG A 73 0.37 6.96 7.55
C ARG A 73 -0.39 5.88 8.31
N LEU A 74 -0.75 6.12 9.58
CA LEU A 74 -1.57 5.20 10.36
C LEU A 74 -3.00 5.10 9.82
N ALA A 75 -3.60 6.21 9.38
CA ALA A 75 -4.90 6.20 8.73
C ALA A 75 -4.86 5.35 7.44
N ALA A 76 -3.85 5.57 6.58
CA ALA A 76 -3.67 4.77 5.38
C ALA A 76 -3.44 3.27 5.68
N ALA A 77 -2.68 2.93 6.73
CA ALA A 77 -2.47 1.55 7.13
C ALA A 77 -3.72 0.89 7.72
N HIS A 78 -4.56 1.62 8.44
CA HIS A 78 -5.87 1.11 8.86
C HIS A 78 -6.73 0.79 7.63
N ASP A 79 -6.84 1.77 6.75
CA ASP A 79 -7.69 1.72 5.56
C ASP A 79 -7.30 0.65 4.54
N LEU A 80 -6.00 0.46 4.32
CA LEU A 80 -5.45 -0.36 3.23
C LEU A 80 -4.87 -1.69 3.71
N LEU A 81 -4.43 -1.77 4.97
CA LEU A 81 -3.79 -2.97 5.54
C LEU A 81 -4.58 -3.57 6.70
N GLY A 82 -5.66 -2.93 7.14
CA GLY A 82 -6.45 -3.37 8.30
C GLY A 82 -5.68 -3.23 9.61
N LEU A 83 -4.67 -2.35 9.67
CA LEU A 83 -3.88 -2.11 10.87
C LEU A 83 -4.43 -0.93 11.67
N ARG A 84 -5.19 -1.21 12.72
CA ARG A 84 -5.74 -0.17 13.60
C ARG A 84 -4.92 -0.03 14.87
N VAL A 85 -4.72 1.21 15.34
CA VAL A 85 -4.19 1.47 16.68
C VAL A 85 -5.23 1.03 17.72
N ALA A 86 -4.93 -0.03 18.45
CA ALA A 86 -5.75 -0.53 19.55
C ALA A 86 -5.48 0.21 20.86
N LYS A 87 -4.22 0.57 21.10
CA LYS A 87 -3.79 1.32 22.29
C LYS A 87 -2.59 2.18 21.95
N ARG A 88 -2.51 3.35 22.58
CA ARG A 88 -1.38 4.28 22.50
C ARG A 88 -0.85 4.54 23.90
N PHE A 89 0.47 4.56 24.03
CA PHE A 89 1.19 5.00 25.22
C PHE A 89 2.19 6.08 24.80
N ASP A 90 2.26 7.16 25.57
CA ASP A 90 3.14 8.28 25.32
C ASP A 90 4.18 8.37 26.45
N ASP A 91 5.31 9.03 26.17
CA ASP A 91 6.41 9.25 27.12
C ASP A 91 6.93 7.97 27.80
N VAL A 92 7.03 6.89 27.03
CA VAL A 92 7.49 5.58 27.50
C VAL A 92 9.01 5.46 27.33
N ASP A 93 9.73 5.18 28.41
CA ASP A 93 11.18 4.91 28.34
C ASP A 93 11.49 3.46 27.94
N GLY A 94 12.77 3.17 27.67
CA GLY A 94 13.19 1.83 27.24
C GLY A 94 12.91 0.72 28.25
N ALA A 95 12.98 1.01 29.56
CA ALA A 95 12.69 0.01 30.59
C ALA A 95 11.20 -0.39 30.57
N ALA A 96 10.30 0.60 30.51
CA ALA A 96 8.87 0.40 30.40
C ALA A 96 8.47 -0.26 29.06
N LEU A 97 9.15 0.09 27.95
CA LEU A 97 8.97 -0.56 26.66
C LEU A 97 9.23 -2.07 26.73
N ARG A 98 10.29 -2.49 27.43
CA ARG A 98 10.61 -3.91 27.60
C ARG A 98 9.58 -4.66 28.46
N GLU A 99 8.96 -3.99 29.42
CA GLU A 99 7.85 -4.56 30.18
C GLU A 99 6.60 -4.71 29.30
N LEU A 100 6.25 -3.67 28.54
CA LEU A 100 5.11 -3.67 27.63
C LEU A 100 5.19 -4.75 26.55
N VAL A 101 6.37 -4.97 25.95
CA VAL A 101 6.53 -6.02 24.93
C VAL A 101 6.39 -7.42 25.53
N GLY A 102 6.75 -7.59 26.81
CA GLY A 102 6.51 -8.83 27.55
C GLY A 102 5.03 -9.08 27.84
N GLU A 103 4.25 -8.03 28.08
CA GLU A 103 2.81 -8.11 28.36
C GLU A 103 1.96 -8.28 27.09
N HIS A 104 2.30 -7.54 26.03
CA HIS A 104 1.44 -7.38 24.85
C HIS A 104 1.99 -8.04 23.58
N GLY A 105 3.23 -8.52 23.59
CA GLY A 105 3.93 -8.98 22.39
C GLY A 105 4.50 -7.82 21.57
N PRO A 106 4.75 -8.01 20.26
CA PRO A 106 5.43 -7.02 19.43
C PRO A 106 4.77 -5.63 19.46
N LEU A 107 5.59 -4.60 19.68
CA LEU A 107 5.16 -3.20 19.77
C LEU A 107 5.60 -2.43 18.54
N TYR A 108 4.78 -1.50 18.06
CA TYR A 108 5.19 -0.48 17.11
C TYR A 108 5.65 0.75 17.88
N VAL A 109 6.90 1.15 17.71
CA VAL A 109 7.57 2.18 18.52
C VAL A 109 7.96 3.35 17.64
N ILE A 110 7.74 4.58 18.13
CA ILE A 110 8.17 5.83 17.53
C ILE A 110 9.09 6.52 18.53
N ALA A 111 10.33 6.77 18.13
CA ALA A 111 11.35 7.41 18.97
C ALA A 111 12.24 8.34 18.13
N ASP A 112 13.13 9.07 18.80
CA ASP A 112 14.09 9.96 18.14
C ASP A 112 15.28 9.16 17.59
N ALA A 113 15.46 9.17 16.26
CA ALA A 113 16.53 8.47 15.56
C ALA A 113 17.93 8.89 16.06
N HIS A 114 18.08 10.09 16.60
CA HIS A 114 19.35 10.60 17.10
C HIS A 114 19.97 9.71 18.19
N THR A 115 19.16 8.96 18.95
CA THR A 115 19.64 8.08 20.02
C THR A 115 19.64 6.59 19.63
N LEU A 116 19.13 6.23 18.45
CA LEU A 116 18.99 4.85 17.99
C LEU A 116 20.26 4.40 17.27
N ALA A 117 21.19 3.77 18.01
CA ALA A 117 22.55 3.46 17.54
C ALA A 117 22.64 2.48 16.35
N TRP A 118 21.53 1.81 15.98
CA TRP A 118 21.48 0.96 14.78
C TRP A 118 21.12 1.74 13.51
N THR A 119 20.72 3.00 13.64
CA THR A 119 20.42 3.88 12.51
C THR A 119 21.60 4.83 12.21
N PRO A 120 21.80 5.26 10.96
CA PRO A 120 22.86 6.21 10.60
C PRO A 120 22.59 7.63 11.12
N TYR A 121 21.39 7.91 11.66
CA TYR A 121 21.04 9.20 12.26
C TYR A 121 21.62 9.37 13.67
N ALA A 122 22.09 8.29 14.30
CA ALA A 122 22.58 8.29 15.67
C ALA A 122 23.70 9.33 15.88
N GLY A 123 23.46 10.30 16.77
CA GLY A 123 24.38 11.40 17.04
C GLY A 123 24.51 12.43 15.90
N GLN A 124 23.69 12.34 14.85
CA GLN A 124 23.77 13.18 13.65
C GLN A 124 22.56 14.09 13.47
N GLN A 125 21.35 13.53 13.52
CA GLN A 125 20.11 14.28 13.24
C GLN A 125 18.98 13.80 14.14
N HIS A 126 18.29 14.77 14.75
CA HIS A 126 17.00 14.55 15.40
C HIS A 126 15.92 14.39 14.34
N THR A 127 15.24 13.26 14.36
CA THR A 127 14.08 12.97 13.51
C THR A 127 13.27 11.87 14.15
N GLU A 128 11.95 11.93 14.01
CA GLU A 128 11.11 10.80 14.38
C GLU A 128 11.47 9.60 13.49
N HIS A 129 11.57 8.42 14.12
CA HIS A 129 11.82 7.17 13.44
C HIS A 129 11.00 6.07 14.09
N THR A 130 10.56 5.12 13.27
CA THR A 130 9.74 4.02 13.74
C THR A 130 10.48 2.71 13.62
N PHE A 131 10.17 1.77 14.51
CA PHE A 131 10.69 0.41 14.50
C PHE A 131 9.72 -0.50 15.26
N LEU A 132 9.92 -1.81 15.18
CA LEU A 132 9.21 -2.78 16.00
C LEU A 132 10.11 -3.29 17.13
N LEU A 133 9.58 -3.31 18.34
CA LEU A 133 10.20 -4.05 19.45
C LEU A 133 9.50 -5.42 19.52
N SER A 134 10.16 -6.47 19.02
CA SER A 134 9.54 -7.79 18.89
C SER A 134 9.73 -8.67 20.13
N ALA A 135 10.77 -8.39 20.92
CA ALA A 135 11.03 -8.93 22.25
C ALA A 135 11.78 -7.88 23.08
N SER A 136 12.00 -8.14 24.37
CA SER A 136 12.64 -7.19 25.30
C SER A 136 14.07 -6.77 24.91
N ASP A 137 14.72 -7.48 23.99
CA ASP A 137 16.08 -7.23 23.55
C ASP A 137 16.22 -7.20 22.02
N THR A 138 15.11 -7.30 21.29
CA THR A 138 15.11 -7.53 19.84
C THR A 138 14.33 -6.43 19.12
N VAL A 139 15.07 -5.62 18.36
CA VAL A 139 14.54 -4.57 17.50
C VAL A 139 14.47 -5.09 16.06
N VAL A 140 13.36 -4.83 15.39
CA VAL A 140 13.16 -5.09 13.97
C VAL A 140 12.88 -3.74 13.32
N ASP A 141 13.57 -3.41 12.26
CA ASP A 141 13.42 -2.14 11.56
C ASP A 141 13.48 -2.45 10.07
N ALA A 142 12.35 -2.20 9.41
CA ALA A 142 12.20 -2.46 7.99
C ALA A 142 12.69 -1.28 7.13
N TYR A 143 13.23 -0.23 7.74
CA TYR A 143 13.58 0.98 6.99
C TYR A 143 14.75 0.75 6.03
N HIS A 144 14.56 1.19 4.79
CA HIS A 144 15.57 1.21 3.75
C HIS A 144 15.80 2.65 3.30
N ASP A 145 17.05 3.13 3.36
CA ASP A 145 17.40 4.47 2.90
C ASP A 145 18.92 4.61 2.67
N GLU A 146 19.29 5.65 1.92
CA GLU A 146 20.67 6.11 1.72
C GLU A 146 20.83 7.52 2.27
N THR A 147 21.52 7.65 3.39
CA THR A 147 21.73 8.94 4.04
C THR A 147 23.18 9.42 3.87
N PRO A 148 23.48 10.72 4.11
CA PRO A 148 24.86 11.21 4.14
C PRO A 148 25.77 10.52 5.17
N TRP A 149 25.20 9.87 6.18
CA TRP A 149 25.91 9.27 7.32
C TRP A 149 26.05 7.75 7.21
N GLY A 150 25.41 7.14 6.21
CA GLY A 150 25.40 5.69 6.02
C GLY A 150 24.05 5.21 5.49
N SER A 151 23.99 3.92 5.22
CA SER A 151 22.78 3.25 4.75
C SER A 151 21.92 2.77 5.91
N CYS A 152 20.60 2.86 5.74
CA CYS A 152 19.63 2.05 6.48
C CYS A 152 19.32 0.81 5.65
N ARG A 153 19.28 -0.35 6.29
CA ARG A 153 18.82 -1.59 5.67
C ARG A 153 17.83 -2.31 6.57
N PRO A 154 16.81 -2.98 5.99
CA PRO A 154 15.92 -3.83 6.75
C PRO A 154 16.72 -4.91 7.47
N SER A 155 16.72 -4.87 8.80
CA SER A 155 17.53 -5.78 9.62
C SER A 155 16.85 -6.04 10.98
N VAL A 156 17.44 -6.95 11.74
CA VAL A 156 17.06 -7.25 13.12
C VAL A 156 18.28 -7.08 14.01
N TRP A 157 18.14 -6.38 15.14
CA TRP A 157 19.24 -6.14 16.06
C TRP A 157 18.92 -6.69 17.44
N ARG A 158 19.93 -7.31 18.06
CA ARG A 158 19.92 -7.63 19.48
C ARG A 158 20.70 -6.60 20.27
N LEU A 159 20.10 -6.15 21.37
CA LEU A 159 20.62 -5.09 22.23
C LEU A 159 20.68 -5.61 23.66
N SER A 160 21.68 -5.17 24.44
CA SER A 160 21.62 -5.40 25.88
C SER A 160 20.48 -4.57 26.49
N PRO A 161 19.79 -5.04 27.54
CA PRO A 161 18.72 -4.27 28.16
C PRO A 161 19.19 -2.86 28.59
N THR A 162 20.37 -2.77 29.18
CA THR A 162 20.96 -1.49 29.60
C THR A 162 21.25 -0.55 28.44
N ASP A 163 21.74 -1.08 27.30
CA ASP A 163 22.00 -0.27 26.12
C ASP A 163 20.68 0.21 25.49
N PHE A 164 19.67 -0.66 25.40
CA PHE A 164 18.34 -0.30 24.90
C PHE A 164 17.67 0.78 25.77
N ASP A 165 17.67 0.60 27.08
CA ASP A 165 17.09 1.55 28.05
C ASP A 165 17.74 2.95 27.91
N ALA A 166 19.04 3.01 27.62
CA ALA A 166 19.76 4.26 27.39
C ALA A 166 19.54 4.88 25.99
N MET A 167 19.26 4.05 24.98
CA MET A 167 18.99 4.50 23.59
C MET A 167 17.57 5.04 23.41
N VAL A 168 16.63 4.67 24.27
CA VAL A 168 15.22 5.09 24.16
C VAL A 168 14.80 5.84 25.43
N PRO A 169 15.21 7.12 25.58
CA PRO A 169 14.87 7.91 26.77
C PRO A 169 13.38 8.28 26.84
N SER A 170 12.72 8.38 25.69
CA SER A 170 11.26 8.57 25.56
C SER A 170 10.81 8.09 24.19
N ALA A 171 9.63 7.49 24.13
CA ALA A 171 9.00 6.99 22.92
C ALA A 171 7.47 7.06 23.00
N THR A 172 6.84 7.10 21.84
CA THR A 172 5.43 6.74 21.66
C THR A 172 5.33 5.28 21.27
N VAL A 173 4.38 4.55 21.86
CA VAL A 173 4.17 3.12 21.63
C VAL A 173 2.74 2.88 21.17
N LEU A 174 2.60 2.10 20.10
CA LEU A 174 1.31 1.70 19.55
C LEU A 174 1.17 0.18 19.61
N LEU A 175 0.04 -0.27 20.16
CA LEU A 175 -0.44 -1.64 19.96
C LEU A 175 -1.31 -1.65 18.72
N LEU A 176 -0.92 -2.43 17.73
CA LEU A 176 -1.67 -2.60 16.49
C LEU A 176 -2.57 -3.83 16.60
N ALA A 177 -3.84 -3.67 16.22
CA ALA A 177 -4.76 -4.76 15.97
C ALA A 177 -4.95 -4.91 14.46
N THR A 178 -5.10 -6.17 14.03
CA THR A 178 -5.42 -6.52 12.65
C THR A 178 -6.92 -6.71 12.48
N GLU A 179 -7.44 -6.15 11.40
CA GLU A 179 -8.83 -6.26 10.98
C GLU A 179 -8.87 -6.78 9.52
N PRO A 180 -9.93 -7.52 9.12
CA PRO A 180 -10.07 -7.94 7.73
C PRO A 180 -10.07 -6.75 6.78
N VAL A 181 -9.23 -6.81 5.74
CA VAL A 181 -9.19 -5.79 4.69
C VAL A 181 -10.28 -6.11 3.66
N THR A 182 -11.13 -5.12 3.39
CA THR A 182 -12.12 -5.25 2.32
C THR A 182 -11.45 -4.97 0.97
N ALA A 183 -11.66 -5.83 -0.03
CA ALA A 183 -11.19 -5.59 -1.38
C ALA A 183 -11.73 -4.23 -1.88
N ARG A 184 -10.89 -3.46 -2.57
CA ARG A 184 -11.25 -2.15 -3.14
C ARG A 184 -11.35 -2.26 -4.67
N PRO A 185 -12.48 -2.73 -5.21
CA PRO A 185 -12.71 -2.71 -6.65
C PRO A 185 -12.69 -1.25 -7.13
N GLY A 186 -12.17 -1.00 -8.33
CA GLY A 186 -12.13 0.34 -8.93
C GLY A 186 -11.06 1.28 -8.36
N ALA A 187 -10.02 0.75 -7.69
CA ALA A 187 -8.94 1.56 -7.15
C ALA A 187 -8.27 2.48 -8.20
N LEU A 188 -8.16 2.04 -9.46
CA LEU A 188 -7.60 2.86 -10.55
C LEU A 188 -8.52 4.03 -10.92
N ALA A 189 -9.82 3.80 -11.04
CA ALA A 189 -10.80 4.86 -11.28
C ALA A 189 -10.80 5.89 -10.13
N ASP A 190 -10.68 5.42 -8.88
CA ASP A 190 -10.56 6.29 -7.71
C ASP A 190 -9.24 7.07 -7.70
N ASN A 191 -8.13 6.48 -8.17
CA ASN A 191 -6.84 7.15 -8.40
C ASN A 191 -6.94 8.27 -9.42
N ALA A 192 -7.53 7.99 -10.57
CA ALA A 192 -7.75 9.00 -11.61
C ALA A 192 -8.57 10.18 -11.09
N ARG A 193 -9.69 9.90 -10.38
CA ARG A 193 -10.57 10.94 -9.84
C ARG A 193 -9.85 11.80 -8.80
N ALA A 194 -9.23 11.20 -7.80
CA ALA A 194 -8.57 11.97 -6.75
C ALA A 194 -7.40 12.82 -7.26
N LEU A 195 -6.62 12.31 -8.22
CA LEU A 195 -5.53 13.10 -8.82
C LEU A 195 -6.04 14.23 -9.71
N ALA A 196 -7.14 14.02 -10.44
CA ALA A 196 -7.79 15.09 -11.19
C ALA A 196 -8.33 16.18 -10.26
N ASP A 197 -8.94 15.79 -9.14
CA ASP A 197 -9.46 16.72 -8.13
C ASP A 197 -8.33 17.47 -7.40
N ALA A 198 -7.14 16.88 -7.29
CA ALA A 198 -5.96 17.47 -6.63
C ALA A 198 -5.18 18.48 -7.49
N VAL A 199 -5.54 18.72 -8.76
CA VAL A 199 -4.83 19.67 -9.64
C VAL A 199 -4.67 21.07 -9.02
N PRO A 200 -5.71 21.69 -8.40
CA PRO A 200 -5.55 22.97 -7.73
C PRO A 200 -4.53 22.94 -6.57
N ASP A 201 -4.46 21.83 -5.84
CA ASP A 201 -3.52 21.65 -4.72
C ASP A 201 -2.09 21.43 -5.23
N ILE A 202 -1.94 20.72 -6.37
CA ILE A 202 -0.65 20.59 -7.08
C ILE A 202 -0.14 21.97 -7.49
N ASP A 203 -0.98 22.81 -8.09
CA ASP A 203 -0.60 24.16 -8.52
C ASP A 203 -0.25 25.06 -7.32
N ALA A 204 -1.03 24.99 -6.25
CA ALA A 204 -0.74 25.71 -5.00
C ALA A 204 0.58 25.24 -4.38
N TYR A 205 0.83 23.93 -4.37
CA TYR A 205 2.09 23.35 -3.92
C TYR A 205 3.27 23.83 -4.77
N LEU A 206 3.15 23.83 -6.10
CA LEU A 206 4.22 24.28 -7.00
C LEU A 206 4.53 25.78 -6.85
N ALA A 207 3.51 26.60 -6.57
CA ALA A 207 3.68 28.03 -6.34
C ALA A 207 4.24 28.38 -4.95
N ALA A 208 4.17 27.46 -3.98
CA ALA A 208 4.60 27.71 -2.62
C ALA A 208 6.12 27.87 -2.50
N ASN A 209 6.55 28.95 -1.82
CA ASN A 209 7.94 29.17 -1.49
C ASN A 209 8.33 28.33 -0.26
N ARG A 210 8.85 27.13 -0.50
CA ARG A 210 9.30 26.19 0.54
C ARG A 210 10.82 26.08 0.61
N GLY A 211 11.34 25.69 1.77
CA GLY A 211 12.76 25.41 1.96
C GLY A 211 13.25 24.27 1.05
N SER A 212 14.52 24.34 0.63
CA SER A 212 15.10 23.34 -0.28
C SER A 212 15.21 21.94 0.35
N ASP A 213 15.37 21.87 1.67
CA ASP A 213 15.43 20.61 2.44
C ASP A 213 14.08 19.88 2.37
N GLN A 214 12.97 20.59 2.58
CA GLN A 214 11.62 20.01 2.50
C GLN A 214 11.30 19.54 1.08
N LEU A 215 11.65 20.32 0.06
CA LEU A 215 11.42 19.92 -1.33
C LEU A 215 12.14 18.62 -1.68
N VAL A 216 13.38 18.42 -1.21
CA VAL A 216 14.11 17.15 -1.43
C VAL A 216 13.35 15.97 -0.81
N LEU A 217 12.85 16.14 0.42
CA LEU A 217 12.07 15.11 1.11
C LEU A 217 10.76 14.81 0.39
N ASP A 218 10.00 15.84 -0.01
CA ASP A 218 8.74 15.68 -0.75
C ASP A 218 8.94 14.87 -2.04
N VAL A 219 9.94 15.24 -2.85
CA VAL A 219 10.24 14.55 -4.12
C VAL A 219 10.63 13.09 -3.88
N TRP A 220 11.38 12.82 -2.82
CA TRP A 220 11.74 11.47 -2.41
C TRP A 220 10.51 10.65 -1.97
N LEU A 221 9.62 11.23 -1.17
CA LEU A 221 8.36 10.59 -0.74
C LEU A 221 7.45 10.28 -1.94
N LEU A 222 7.30 11.24 -2.85
CA LEU A 222 6.51 11.06 -4.07
C LEU A 222 7.09 9.92 -4.91
N GLY A 223 8.41 9.88 -5.15
CA GLY A 223 9.02 8.82 -5.93
C GLY A 223 8.87 7.43 -5.34
N ARG A 224 8.97 7.29 -4.01
CA ARG A 224 8.71 6.02 -3.32
C ARG A 224 7.25 5.59 -3.44
N SER A 225 6.31 6.54 -3.27
CA SER A 225 4.88 6.27 -3.46
C SER A 225 4.57 5.77 -4.88
N ARG A 226 5.17 6.35 -5.93
CA ARG A 226 4.97 5.87 -7.32
C ARG A 226 5.64 4.53 -7.57
N LEU A 227 6.82 4.28 -6.98
CA LEU A 227 7.46 2.96 -7.03
C LEU A 227 6.60 1.87 -6.39
N LEU A 228 5.95 2.18 -5.26
CA LEU A 228 5.04 1.27 -4.58
C LEU A 228 3.77 1.02 -5.41
N HIS A 229 3.21 2.05 -6.05
CA HIS A 229 2.08 1.92 -6.96
C HIS A 229 2.40 1.03 -8.17
N ALA A 230 3.58 1.22 -8.79
CA ALA A 230 4.04 0.37 -9.88
C ALA A 230 4.23 -1.10 -9.45
N ALA A 231 4.76 -1.31 -8.24
CA ALA A 231 4.88 -2.65 -7.65
C ALA A 231 3.51 -3.31 -7.41
N TRP A 232 2.52 -2.55 -6.94
CA TRP A 232 1.14 -3.03 -6.77
C TRP A 232 0.49 -3.44 -8.10
N LEU A 233 0.78 -2.71 -9.19
CA LEU A 233 0.31 -3.03 -10.54
C LEU A 233 0.95 -4.28 -11.16
N GLY A 234 2.00 -4.83 -10.56
CA GLY A 234 2.55 -6.13 -10.96
C GLY A 234 3.23 -6.14 -12.34
N GLY A 235 3.96 -5.07 -12.71
CA GLY A 235 4.75 -5.02 -13.95
C GLY A 235 4.10 -4.25 -15.10
N ASN A 236 3.30 -3.23 -14.78
CA ASN A 236 2.80 -2.28 -15.76
C ASN A 236 3.96 -1.37 -16.24
N ALA A 237 4.37 -1.54 -17.50
CA ALA A 237 5.54 -0.87 -18.07
C ALA A 237 5.44 0.68 -18.04
N GLU A 238 4.25 1.23 -18.16
CA GLU A 238 4.04 2.69 -18.09
C GLU A 238 4.26 3.19 -16.66
N ALA A 239 3.64 2.54 -15.68
CA ALA A 239 3.83 2.87 -14.26
C ALA A 239 5.28 2.67 -13.81
N ASP A 240 5.95 1.61 -14.27
CA ASP A 240 7.36 1.35 -13.99
C ASP A 240 8.27 2.45 -14.55
N ALA A 241 8.06 2.86 -15.80
CA ALA A 241 8.83 3.94 -16.42
C ALA A 241 8.60 5.27 -15.70
N HIS A 242 7.36 5.54 -15.30
CA HIS A 242 7.00 6.76 -14.58
C HIS A 242 7.58 6.81 -13.16
N ALA A 243 7.54 5.70 -12.43
CA ALA A 243 8.23 5.56 -11.15
C ALA A 243 9.76 5.77 -11.31
N GLY A 244 10.35 5.22 -12.38
CA GLY A 244 11.75 5.45 -12.71
C GLY A 244 12.10 6.93 -12.93
N ALA A 245 11.23 7.69 -13.60
CA ALA A 245 11.40 9.12 -13.80
C ALA A 245 11.36 9.90 -12.46
N TRP A 246 10.43 9.55 -11.57
CA TRP A 246 10.37 10.12 -10.23
C TRP A 246 11.62 9.84 -9.39
N LEU A 247 12.14 8.60 -9.39
CA LEU A 247 13.37 8.26 -8.68
C LEU A 247 14.60 8.98 -9.25
N ALA A 248 14.63 9.18 -10.56
CA ALA A 248 15.64 9.99 -11.21
C ALA A 248 15.56 11.46 -10.76
N LEU A 249 14.35 12.04 -10.69
CA LEU A 249 14.16 13.39 -10.16
C LEU A 249 14.57 13.50 -8.68
N ALA A 250 14.24 12.51 -7.84
CA ALA A 250 14.67 12.49 -6.44
C ALA A 250 16.21 12.53 -6.31
N SER A 251 16.90 11.70 -7.10
CA SER A 251 18.37 11.69 -7.15
C SER A 251 18.95 13.03 -7.63
N GLN A 252 18.38 13.60 -8.71
CA GLN A 252 18.81 14.88 -9.25
C GLN A 252 18.58 16.03 -8.26
N THR A 253 17.44 16.04 -7.58
CA THR A 253 17.05 17.04 -6.58
C THR A 253 18.00 17.01 -5.39
N TYR A 254 18.35 15.82 -4.90
CA TYR A 254 19.33 15.67 -3.82
C TYR A 254 20.73 16.20 -4.21
N VAL A 255 21.21 15.87 -5.42
CA VAL A 255 22.49 16.40 -5.92
C VAL A 255 22.44 17.92 -6.09
N ALA A 256 21.35 18.45 -6.65
CA ALA A 256 21.13 19.87 -6.84
C ALA A 256 21.12 20.60 -5.50
N TRP A 257 20.43 20.07 -4.50
CA TRP A 257 20.40 20.59 -3.13
C TRP A 257 21.79 20.64 -2.50
N ARG A 258 22.58 19.57 -2.62
CA ARG A 258 23.96 19.54 -2.09
C ARG A 258 24.90 20.53 -2.79
N ARG A 259 24.55 20.98 -3.99
CA ARG A 259 25.24 22.06 -4.72
C ARG A 259 24.70 23.42 -4.32
N ALA A 260 23.38 23.56 -4.16
CA ALA A 260 22.69 24.77 -3.71
C ALA A 260 23.16 25.23 -2.33
N LYS A 261 23.53 24.32 -1.42
CA LYS A 261 24.20 24.69 -0.15
C LYS A 261 25.49 25.52 -0.35
N ARG A 262 26.10 25.50 -1.55
CA ARG A 262 27.25 26.32 -1.93
C ARG A 262 26.89 27.53 -2.80
N THR A 263 25.80 27.46 -3.57
CA THR A 263 25.46 28.46 -4.61
C THR A 263 24.19 29.28 -4.32
N GLY A 264 23.40 28.91 -3.31
CA GLY A 264 22.26 29.69 -2.80
C GLY A 264 20.87 29.39 -3.39
N ALA A 265 20.76 28.60 -4.47
CA ALA A 265 19.46 28.27 -5.07
C ALA A 265 19.47 26.92 -5.80
N LEU A 266 18.30 26.26 -5.86
CA LEU A 266 18.06 25.09 -6.70
C LEU A 266 17.90 25.51 -8.18
N PRO A 267 18.34 24.68 -9.15
CA PRO A 267 18.12 24.95 -10.57
C PRO A 267 16.63 24.93 -10.93
N ALA A 268 16.18 25.88 -11.76
CA ALA A 268 14.79 25.95 -12.24
C ALA A 268 14.33 24.65 -12.90
N THR A 269 15.23 23.95 -13.60
CA THR A 269 14.95 22.68 -14.28
C THR A 269 14.43 21.58 -13.34
N VAL A 270 14.77 21.62 -12.04
CA VAL A 270 14.23 20.67 -11.05
C VAL A 270 12.75 20.96 -10.78
N LEU A 271 12.38 22.23 -10.68
CA LEU A 271 11.00 22.65 -10.45
C LEU A 271 10.13 22.42 -11.69
N ASP A 272 10.68 22.69 -12.87
CA ASP A 272 10.00 22.42 -14.15
C ASP A 272 9.70 20.92 -14.30
N GLU A 273 10.68 20.06 -13.97
CA GLU A 273 10.51 18.61 -14.05
C GLU A 273 9.54 18.07 -13.00
N LEU A 274 9.57 18.61 -11.77
CA LEU A 274 8.58 18.29 -10.74
C LEU A 274 7.16 18.63 -11.20
N ALA A 275 6.96 19.85 -11.73
CA ALA A 275 5.67 20.28 -12.25
C ALA A 275 5.20 19.35 -13.37
N ARG A 276 6.09 18.99 -14.30
CA ARG A 276 5.79 18.06 -15.39
C ARG A 276 5.37 16.69 -14.85
N LEU A 277 6.11 16.11 -13.90
CA LEU A 277 5.81 14.78 -13.37
C LEU A 277 4.51 14.73 -12.55
N LEU A 278 4.18 15.77 -11.78
CA LEU A 278 2.91 15.85 -11.06
C LEU A 278 1.71 15.90 -12.01
N HIS A 279 1.79 16.69 -13.08
CA HIS A 279 0.72 16.72 -14.09
C HIS A 279 0.66 15.40 -14.89
N GLU A 280 1.81 14.76 -15.11
CA GLU A 280 1.85 13.44 -15.74
C GLU A 280 1.26 12.34 -14.84
N ASP A 281 1.35 12.44 -13.51
CA ASP A 281 0.63 11.53 -12.60
C ASP A 281 -0.88 11.54 -12.89
N VAL A 282 -1.46 12.73 -13.07
CA VAL A 282 -2.89 12.91 -13.38
C VAL A 282 -3.23 12.27 -14.73
N ALA A 283 -2.42 12.54 -15.75
CA ALA A 283 -2.64 12.00 -17.09
C ALA A 283 -2.49 10.47 -17.13
N MET A 284 -1.45 9.93 -16.49
CA MET A 284 -1.19 8.49 -16.38
C MET A 284 -2.32 7.79 -15.63
N ALA A 285 -2.75 8.32 -14.48
CA ALA A 285 -3.85 7.73 -13.72
C ALA A 285 -5.14 7.65 -14.54
N GLY A 286 -5.46 8.72 -15.30
CA GLY A 286 -6.59 8.71 -16.25
C GLY A 286 -6.48 7.64 -17.34
N ARG A 287 -5.29 7.43 -17.89
CA ARG A 287 -5.05 6.36 -18.89
C ARG A 287 -5.16 4.96 -18.28
N LEU A 288 -4.59 4.75 -17.09
CA LEU A 288 -4.67 3.47 -16.38
C LEU A 288 -6.12 3.11 -16.04
N ALA A 289 -6.91 4.08 -15.55
CA ALA A 289 -8.34 3.88 -15.29
C ALA A 289 -9.15 3.60 -16.56
N ALA A 290 -8.81 4.22 -17.69
CA ALA A 290 -9.47 3.97 -18.98
C ALA A 290 -9.04 2.64 -19.64
N ALA A 291 -7.83 2.16 -19.33
CA ALA A 291 -7.29 0.89 -19.81
C ALA A 291 -7.73 -0.30 -18.96
N GLU A 292 -8.19 -0.07 -17.73
CA GLU A 292 -8.86 -1.08 -16.93
C GLU A 292 -10.09 -1.56 -17.71
N PRO A 293 -10.15 -2.85 -18.11
CA PRO A 293 -11.35 -3.38 -18.72
C PRO A 293 -12.50 -3.17 -17.73
N VAL A 294 -13.60 -2.59 -18.19
CA VAL A 294 -14.82 -2.38 -17.38
C VAL A 294 -15.44 -3.73 -16.88
N ALA A 295 -14.82 -4.88 -17.16
CA ALA A 295 -15.36 -6.21 -16.87
C ALA A 295 -14.25 -7.22 -16.51
N ALA A 296 -13.99 -7.40 -15.22
CA ALA A 296 -13.29 -8.59 -14.69
C ALA A 296 -13.79 -8.95 -13.28
N ALA A 297 -13.99 -7.94 -12.41
CA ALA A 297 -14.63 -8.17 -11.11
C ALA A 297 -16.10 -8.60 -11.25
N ASP A 298 -16.78 -8.14 -12.31
CA ASP A 298 -18.16 -8.52 -12.60
C ASP A 298 -18.23 -9.90 -13.29
N ASP A 299 -17.26 -10.27 -14.12
CA ASP A 299 -17.24 -11.59 -14.77
C ASP A 299 -17.03 -12.73 -13.78
N ASP A 300 -16.13 -12.56 -12.80
CA ASP A 300 -15.92 -13.54 -11.73
C ASP A 300 -17.14 -13.62 -10.80
N LEU A 301 -17.77 -12.47 -10.48
CA LEU A 301 -19.01 -12.43 -9.70
C LEU A 301 -20.18 -13.07 -10.44
N VAL A 302 -20.37 -12.74 -11.72
CA VAL A 302 -21.38 -13.31 -12.62
C VAL A 302 -21.15 -14.81 -12.70
N ARG A 303 -19.91 -15.27 -12.91
CA ARG A 303 -19.58 -16.68 -13.02
C ARG A 303 -19.84 -17.42 -11.71
N ALA A 304 -19.41 -16.88 -10.57
CA ALA A 304 -19.69 -17.46 -9.26
C ALA A 304 -21.21 -17.53 -8.99
N THR A 305 -21.95 -16.49 -9.35
CA THR A 305 -23.41 -16.41 -9.17
C THR A 305 -24.15 -17.41 -10.05
N VAL A 306 -23.76 -17.52 -11.33
CA VAL A 306 -24.31 -18.50 -12.27
C VAL A 306 -24.04 -19.93 -11.80
N LEU A 307 -22.81 -20.24 -11.36
CA LEU A 307 -22.46 -21.56 -10.84
C LEU A 307 -23.28 -21.90 -9.58
N ALA A 308 -23.35 -20.98 -8.61
CA ALA A 308 -24.14 -21.16 -7.39
C ALA A 308 -25.64 -21.36 -7.67
N ALA A 309 -26.20 -20.65 -8.66
CA ALA A 309 -27.58 -20.84 -9.07
C ALA A 309 -27.82 -22.21 -9.71
N ILE A 310 -26.91 -22.69 -10.57
CA ILE A 310 -26.98 -24.03 -11.18
C ILE A 310 -26.91 -25.11 -10.10
N GLU A 311 -25.96 -25.01 -9.17
CA GLU A 311 -25.79 -25.95 -8.06
C GLU A 311 -27.04 -26.04 -7.17
N ASP A 312 -27.60 -24.89 -6.78
CA ASP A 312 -28.76 -24.83 -5.88
C ASP A 312 -30.05 -25.33 -6.56
N VAL A 313 -30.29 -24.94 -7.82
CA VAL A 313 -31.50 -25.33 -8.56
C VAL A 313 -31.46 -26.82 -8.94
N LEU A 314 -30.31 -27.32 -9.39
CA LEU A 314 -30.18 -28.71 -9.84
C LEU A 314 -29.78 -29.68 -8.72
N ARG A 315 -29.39 -29.16 -7.55
CA ARG A 315 -28.89 -29.91 -6.38
C ARG A 315 -27.66 -30.74 -6.74
N LEU A 316 -26.67 -30.07 -7.33
CA LEU A 316 -25.42 -30.68 -7.82
C LEU A 316 -24.21 -30.10 -7.09
N ASP A 317 -23.14 -30.89 -7.02
CA ASP A 317 -21.83 -30.41 -6.58
C ASP A 317 -21.13 -29.62 -7.70
N GLU A 318 -20.36 -28.60 -7.33
CA GLU A 318 -19.58 -27.74 -8.24
C GLU A 318 -18.75 -28.55 -9.26
N SER A 319 -18.09 -29.62 -8.80
CA SER A 319 -17.24 -30.47 -9.65
C SER A 319 -18.01 -31.13 -10.81
N ILE A 320 -19.31 -31.40 -10.63
CA ILE A 320 -20.18 -31.95 -11.68
C ILE A 320 -20.56 -30.86 -12.67
N VAL A 321 -20.82 -29.65 -12.18
CA VAL A 321 -21.16 -28.49 -13.00
C VAL A 321 -19.98 -28.11 -13.91
N LEU A 322 -18.78 -28.03 -13.35
CA LEU A 322 -17.56 -27.70 -14.08
C LEU A 322 -17.14 -28.76 -15.10
N ALA A 323 -17.52 -30.02 -14.89
CA ALA A 323 -17.17 -31.12 -15.80
C ALA A 323 -18.14 -31.24 -17.01
N ALA A 324 -19.30 -30.59 -16.95
CA ALA A 324 -20.30 -30.66 -18.01
C ALA A 324 -19.92 -29.80 -19.22
N ARG A 325 -20.13 -30.33 -20.43
CA ARG A 325 -19.85 -29.59 -21.67
C ARG A 325 -20.99 -28.67 -22.08
N THR A 326 -22.21 -29.03 -21.71
CA THR A 326 -23.42 -28.25 -21.96
C THR A 326 -24.35 -28.34 -20.77
N LEU A 327 -25.24 -27.36 -20.60
CA LEU A 327 -26.22 -27.39 -19.52
C LEU A 327 -27.14 -28.62 -19.61
N ARG A 328 -27.40 -29.11 -20.84
CA ARG A 328 -28.20 -30.31 -21.09
C ARG A 328 -27.56 -31.61 -20.63
N ASP A 329 -26.25 -31.62 -20.43
CA ASP A 329 -25.52 -32.79 -19.92
C ASP A 329 -25.63 -32.90 -18.39
N LEU A 330 -26.10 -31.85 -17.71
CA LEU A 330 -26.24 -31.83 -16.27
C LEU A 330 -27.43 -32.71 -15.81
N PRO A 331 -27.26 -33.52 -14.75
CA PRO A 331 -28.37 -34.27 -14.18
C PRO A 331 -29.52 -33.34 -13.75
N ASN A 332 -30.77 -33.80 -13.93
CA ASN A 332 -32.01 -33.07 -13.60
C ASN A 332 -32.26 -31.79 -14.42
N PHE A 333 -31.41 -31.45 -15.39
CA PHE A 333 -31.62 -30.29 -16.25
C PHE A 333 -32.83 -30.47 -17.18
N ASN A 334 -33.68 -29.45 -17.26
CA ASN A 334 -34.75 -29.32 -18.25
C ASN A 334 -35.08 -27.83 -18.44
N SER A 335 -35.92 -27.50 -19.43
CA SER A 335 -36.24 -26.11 -19.77
C SER A 335 -36.89 -25.30 -18.64
N PHE A 336 -37.62 -25.94 -17.71
CA PHE A 336 -38.17 -25.24 -16.54
C PHE A 336 -37.07 -24.89 -15.54
N ARG A 337 -36.11 -25.80 -15.32
CA ARG A 337 -34.95 -25.53 -14.46
C ARG A 337 -34.04 -24.44 -15.00
N LEU A 338 -33.93 -24.30 -16.31
CA LEU A 338 -33.19 -23.20 -16.92
C LEU A 338 -33.82 -21.84 -16.58
N VAL A 339 -35.15 -21.74 -16.60
CA VAL A 339 -35.86 -20.52 -16.19
C VAL A 339 -35.61 -20.22 -14.72
N ASP A 340 -35.73 -21.22 -13.83
CA ASP A 340 -35.42 -21.06 -12.40
C ASP A 340 -33.98 -20.57 -12.15
N ILE A 341 -33.00 -21.06 -12.94
CA ILE A 341 -31.60 -20.62 -12.88
C ILE A 341 -31.48 -19.15 -13.30
N ILE A 342 -32.07 -18.78 -14.43
CA ILE A 342 -32.01 -17.40 -14.97
C ILE A 342 -32.64 -16.43 -13.97
N GLU A 343 -33.86 -16.68 -13.50
CA GLU A 343 -34.56 -15.81 -12.54
C GLU A 343 -33.75 -15.62 -11.24
N ARG A 344 -33.04 -16.66 -10.80
CA ARG A 344 -32.21 -16.60 -9.59
C ARG A 344 -30.96 -15.77 -9.80
N VAL A 345 -30.29 -15.90 -10.94
CA VAL A 345 -29.12 -15.08 -11.29
C VAL A 345 -29.54 -13.62 -11.49
N GLU A 346 -30.65 -13.37 -12.20
CA GLU A 346 -31.24 -12.04 -12.36
C GLU A 346 -31.53 -11.37 -11.01
N SER A 347 -32.16 -12.10 -10.08
CA SER A 347 -32.43 -11.58 -8.73
C SER A 347 -31.16 -11.33 -7.90
N GLN A 348 -30.11 -12.14 -8.07
CA GLN A 348 -28.87 -12.01 -7.29
C GLN A 348 -27.96 -10.90 -7.83
N LEU A 349 -27.93 -10.71 -9.14
CA LEU A 349 -27.18 -9.65 -9.81
C LEU A 349 -27.97 -8.35 -9.96
N ASN A 350 -29.28 -8.38 -9.70
CA ASN A 350 -30.20 -7.26 -9.92
C ASN A 350 -30.18 -6.76 -11.38
N VAL A 351 -30.24 -7.70 -12.32
CA VAL A 351 -30.22 -7.51 -13.78
C VAL A 351 -31.36 -8.33 -14.41
N GLU A 352 -31.92 -7.89 -15.54
CA GLU A 352 -32.95 -8.61 -16.30
C GLU A 352 -32.45 -8.84 -17.74
N LEU A 353 -32.44 -10.09 -18.21
CA LEU A 353 -32.14 -10.45 -19.59
C LEU A 353 -33.37 -10.21 -20.46
N ASP A 354 -33.21 -9.60 -21.62
CA ASP A 354 -34.33 -9.46 -22.55
C ASP A 354 -34.44 -10.65 -23.51
N ALA A 355 -35.50 -10.63 -24.33
CA ALA A 355 -35.78 -11.71 -25.27
C ALA A 355 -34.65 -11.91 -26.30
N ASP A 356 -33.85 -10.88 -26.59
CA ASP A 356 -32.76 -10.94 -27.55
C ASP A 356 -31.49 -11.57 -26.94
N ASP A 357 -31.36 -11.56 -25.60
CA ASP A 357 -30.28 -12.25 -24.89
C ASP A 357 -30.51 -13.76 -24.73
N LEU A 358 -31.78 -14.20 -24.71
CA LEU A 358 -32.20 -15.58 -24.46
C LEU A 358 -32.15 -16.47 -25.71
N THR A 359 -31.04 -16.42 -26.44
CA THR A 359 -30.85 -17.20 -27.67
C THR A 359 -30.46 -18.66 -27.37
N PRO A 360 -30.72 -19.62 -28.29
CA PRO A 360 -30.26 -21.01 -28.12
C PRO A 360 -28.74 -21.16 -27.93
N GLN A 361 -27.96 -20.19 -28.42
CA GLN A 361 -26.51 -20.17 -28.28
C GLN A 361 -26.09 -19.68 -26.88
N ALA A 362 -26.73 -18.63 -26.36
CA ALA A 362 -26.49 -18.12 -25.01
C ALA A 362 -26.84 -19.16 -23.93
N LEU A 363 -27.87 -19.97 -24.18
CA LEU A 363 -28.41 -20.94 -23.23
C LEU A 363 -27.81 -22.36 -23.36
N ARG A 364 -26.67 -22.49 -24.05
CA ARG A 364 -26.08 -23.79 -24.40
C ARG A 364 -25.24 -24.38 -23.27
N ASP A 365 -24.35 -23.58 -22.72
CA ASP A 365 -23.32 -23.98 -21.75
C ASP A 365 -23.12 -22.85 -20.73
N THR A 366 -22.47 -23.17 -19.62
CA THR A 366 -22.27 -22.25 -18.49
C THR A 366 -21.53 -20.99 -18.93
N ASP A 367 -20.49 -21.13 -19.76
CA ASP A 367 -19.69 -19.98 -20.21
C ASP A 367 -20.52 -19.04 -21.11
N SER A 368 -21.34 -19.57 -22.02
CA SER A 368 -22.23 -18.77 -22.86
C SER A 368 -23.31 -18.04 -22.05
N LEU A 369 -23.79 -18.67 -20.96
CA LEU A 369 -24.76 -18.07 -20.05
C LEU A 369 -24.13 -16.96 -19.21
N CYS A 370 -22.94 -17.17 -18.65
CA CYS A 370 -22.15 -16.14 -17.97
C CYS A 370 -21.91 -14.95 -18.89
N ALA A 371 -21.54 -15.19 -20.15
CA ALA A 371 -21.32 -14.13 -21.12
C ALA A 371 -22.61 -13.33 -21.44
N ALA A 372 -23.79 -13.94 -21.34
CA ALA A 372 -25.05 -13.23 -21.52
C ALA A 372 -25.33 -12.26 -20.36
N PHE A 373 -25.10 -12.69 -19.13
CA PHE A 373 -25.23 -11.83 -17.95
C PHE A 373 -24.16 -10.74 -17.88
N ALA A 374 -22.89 -11.07 -18.17
CA ALA A 374 -21.80 -10.10 -18.20
C ALA A 374 -22.05 -8.94 -19.17
N ARG A 375 -22.66 -9.20 -20.33
CA ARG A 375 -23.04 -8.15 -21.30
C ARG A 375 -24.11 -7.18 -20.80
N ARG A 376 -24.88 -7.57 -19.77
CA ARG A 376 -25.95 -6.74 -19.19
C ARG A 376 -25.57 -6.09 -17.88
N SER A 377 -24.56 -6.63 -17.19
CA SER A 377 -23.98 -6.03 -15.99
C SER A 377 -22.96 -4.91 -16.31
N ALA A 378 -22.38 -4.94 -17.52
CA ALA A 378 -21.57 -3.86 -18.09
C ALA A 378 -22.43 -2.73 -18.68
#